data_AF-A0A2V6F8S4-F1
#
_entry.id   AF-A0A2V6F8S4-F1
#
_cell.length_a   1.000
_cell.length_b   1.000
_cell.length_c   1.000
_cell.angle_alpha   90.00
_cell.angle_beta   90.00
_cell.angle_gamma   90.00
#
_symmetry.space_group_name_H-M   'P 1'
#
loop_
_entity.id
_entity.type
_entity.pdbx_description
1 polymer ?
#
loop_
_entity_poly.entity_id
_entity_poly.type
_entity_poly.pdbx_seq_one_letter_code
_entity_poly.pdbx_strand_id
1 'polypeptide(L)'
;MTWPLRGLALLSLIGGVIGVDEIYRGHFGGEKAERAATLLQRFTEPFIDSWPAAAAGLLAVVIGFALAWGLYWNAQKDPLPEKLGALARALRDRFYFDEFYEATVIKLHDTIAAVADWFDQWIVAGLMVRGTHGATELFGRALRLAQTGNLQTYAFLCVLGVAVVLYFVIGK
;
A
#
# COMPACT_ATOMS: atom_id res chain seq x y z
N MET A 1 -15.64 -28.39 -10.08
CA MET A 1 -15.06 -28.31 -8.73
C MET A 1 -14.15 -29.49 -8.37
N THR A 2 -14.46 -30.73 -8.80
CA THR A 2 -13.64 -31.92 -8.50
C THR A 2 -12.29 -31.97 -9.23
N TRP A 3 -12.21 -31.47 -10.47
CA TRP A 3 -10.97 -31.46 -11.26
C TRP A 3 -9.85 -30.57 -10.67
N PRO A 4 -10.11 -29.31 -10.28
CA PRO A 4 -9.09 -28.48 -9.61
C PRO A 4 -8.59 -29.08 -8.29
N LEU A 5 -9.48 -29.62 -7.45
CA LEU A 5 -9.11 -30.22 -6.16
C LEU A 5 -8.20 -31.45 -6.33
N ARG A 6 -8.50 -32.31 -7.32
CA ARG A 6 -7.65 -33.47 -7.64
C ARG A 6 -6.27 -33.03 -8.17
N GLY A 7 -6.23 -31.99 -8.99
CA GLY A 7 -4.97 -31.41 -9.46
C GLY A 7 -4.11 -30.91 -8.30
N LEU A 8 -4.69 -30.14 -7.37
CA LEU A 8 -3.99 -29.64 -6.19
C LEU A 8 -3.54 -30.77 -5.24
N ALA A 9 -4.35 -31.83 -5.07
CA ALA A 9 -3.97 -32.98 -4.25
C ALA A 9 -2.76 -33.72 -4.83
N LEU A 10 -2.72 -33.91 -6.16
CA LEU A 10 -1.57 -34.49 -6.87
C LEU A 10 -0.32 -33.61 -6.69
N LEU A 11 -0.46 -32.30 -6.86
CA LEU A 11 0.64 -31.35 -6.66
C LEU A 11 1.13 -31.33 -5.21
N SER A 12 0.25 -31.47 -4.21
CA SER A 12 0.64 -31.54 -2.80
C SER A 12 1.41 -32.82 -2.48
N LEU A 13 1.04 -33.96 -3.07
CA LEU A 13 1.80 -35.21 -2.95
C LEU A 13 3.18 -35.10 -3.59
N ILE A 14 3.25 -34.56 -4.82
CA ILE A 14 4.52 -34.35 -5.54
C ILE A 14 5.40 -33.36 -4.77
N GLY A 15 4.84 -32.25 -4.30
CA GLY A 15 5.56 -31.24 -3.53
C GLY A 15 6.10 -31.77 -2.20
N GLY A 16 5.36 -32.66 -1.53
CA GLY A 16 5.83 -33.35 -0.33
C GLY A 16 7.02 -34.28 -0.58
N VAL A 17 7.12 -34.88 -1.78
CA VAL A 17 8.22 -35.79 -2.16
C VAL A 17 9.47 -35.04 -2.61
N ILE A 18 9.31 -33.88 -3.25
CA ILE A 18 10.44 -33.06 -3.74
C ILE A 18 11.29 -32.54 -2.56
N GLY A 19 10.67 -32.27 -1.41
CA GLY A 19 11.35 -31.85 -0.18
C GLY A 19 11.90 -30.42 -0.28
N VAL A 20 11.80 -29.64 0.79
CA VAL A 20 12.24 -28.23 0.76
C VAL A 20 13.72 -28.07 1.16
N ASP A 21 14.34 -29.14 1.66
CA ASP A 21 15.71 -29.15 2.14
C ASP A 21 16.73 -28.74 1.06
N GLU A 22 16.54 -29.17 -0.19
CA GLU A 22 17.40 -28.82 -1.32
C GLU A 22 17.32 -27.30 -1.65
N ILE A 23 16.13 -26.71 -1.50
CA ILE A 23 15.90 -25.26 -1.70
C ILE A 23 16.51 -24.46 -0.54
N TYR A 24 16.30 -24.88 0.71
CA TYR A 24 16.84 -24.19 1.88
C TYR A 24 18.36 -24.30 1.96
N ARG A 25 18.94 -25.47 1.66
CA ARG A 25 20.39 -25.66 1.60
C ARG A 25 21.05 -24.74 0.58
N GLY A 26 20.41 -24.49 -0.57
CA GLY A 26 20.90 -23.53 -1.58
C GLY A 26 20.92 -22.05 -1.13
N HIS A 27 20.07 -21.67 -0.17
CA HIS A 27 19.99 -20.28 0.33
C HIS A 27 20.79 -20.07 1.62
N PHE A 28 21.02 -21.12 2.42
CA PHE A 28 21.58 -21.03 3.76
C PHE A 28 22.87 -21.87 3.99
N GLY A 29 23.33 -22.69 3.03
CA GLY A 29 24.49 -23.57 3.20
C GLY A 29 25.48 -23.54 2.02
N GLY A 30 26.71 -23.08 2.27
CA GLY A 30 27.83 -23.19 1.34
C GLY A 30 28.37 -24.62 1.26
N GLU A 31 28.41 -25.16 0.04
CA GLU A 31 29.09 -26.38 -0.43
C GLU A 31 29.01 -27.67 0.43
N LYS A 32 28.34 -28.69 -0.11
CA LYS A 32 28.96 -29.67 -1.03
C LYS A 32 27.88 -30.55 -1.66
N ALA A 33 27.80 -30.45 -2.98
CA ALA A 33 27.14 -31.42 -3.83
C ALA A 33 27.89 -32.76 -3.73
N GLU A 34 27.21 -33.82 -3.30
CA GLU A 34 27.27 -35.18 -3.85
C GLU A 34 26.54 -36.17 -2.95
N ARG A 35 25.27 -36.41 -3.23
CA ARG A 35 24.80 -37.75 -3.56
C ARG A 35 23.42 -37.63 -4.19
N ALA A 36 23.24 -38.30 -5.32
CA ALA A 36 21.91 -38.62 -5.82
C ALA A 36 21.24 -39.55 -4.80
N ALA A 37 20.71 -38.97 -3.72
CA ALA A 37 19.95 -39.68 -2.71
C ALA A 37 18.69 -40.19 -3.42
N THR A 38 18.57 -41.52 -3.52
CA THR A 38 17.33 -42.18 -3.94
C THR A 38 16.20 -41.65 -3.05
N LEU A 39 14.96 -41.52 -3.55
CA LEU A 39 13.83 -40.96 -2.78
C LEU A 39 13.75 -41.54 -1.36
N LEU A 40 14.01 -42.84 -1.22
CA LEU A 40 14.12 -43.56 0.06
C LEU A 40 15.10 -42.91 1.05
N GLN A 41 16.28 -42.51 0.58
CA GLN A 41 17.33 -41.91 1.39
C GLN A 41 16.97 -40.48 1.83
N ARG A 42 16.31 -39.68 0.96
CA ARG A 42 15.77 -38.35 1.31
C ARG A 42 14.70 -38.42 2.40
N PHE A 43 13.84 -39.43 2.36
CA PHE A 43 12.83 -39.66 3.39
C PHE A 43 13.43 -40.14 4.72
N THR A 44 14.54 -40.89 4.70
CA THR A 44 15.15 -41.42 5.92
C THR A 44 16.21 -40.50 6.53
N GLU A 45 16.81 -39.59 5.78
CA GLU A 45 17.80 -38.60 6.26
C GLU A 45 17.37 -37.84 7.53
N PRO A 46 16.15 -37.28 7.64
CA PRO A 46 15.72 -36.59 8.87
C PRO A 46 15.67 -37.51 10.10
N PHE A 47 15.37 -38.80 9.89
CA PHE A 47 15.29 -39.78 10.96
C PHE A 47 16.67 -40.35 11.33
N ILE A 48 17.63 -40.37 10.40
CA ILE A 48 18.97 -40.92 10.65
C ILE A 48 19.89 -39.85 11.22
N ASP A 49 19.91 -38.65 10.62
CA ASP A 49 20.86 -37.60 11.00
C ASP A 49 20.35 -36.68 12.11
N SER A 50 19.02 -36.52 12.23
CA SER A 50 18.41 -35.57 13.17
C SER A 50 17.13 -36.12 13.81
N TRP A 51 17.17 -37.38 14.25
CA TRP A 51 16.05 -38.07 14.92
C TRP A 51 15.33 -37.22 15.98
N PRO A 52 16.01 -36.47 16.88
CA PRO A 52 15.31 -35.69 17.89
C PRO A 52 14.42 -34.58 17.31
N ALA A 53 14.86 -33.92 16.23
CA ALA A 53 14.09 -32.86 15.59
C ALA A 53 12.91 -33.42 14.80
N ALA A 54 13.13 -34.51 14.05
CA ALA A 54 12.08 -35.21 13.32
C ALA A 54 11.01 -35.78 14.27
N ALA A 55 11.43 -36.41 15.37
CA ALA A 55 10.54 -36.93 16.39
C ALA A 55 9.77 -35.81 17.11
N ALA A 56 10.43 -34.69 17.46
CA ALA A 56 9.78 -33.56 18.10
C ALA A 56 8.73 -32.90 17.19
N GLY A 57 9.04 -32.72 15.91
CA GLY A 57 8.08 -32.18 14.94
C GLY A 57 6.87 -33.09 14.74
N LEU A 58 7.10 -34.40 14.58
CA LEU A 58 6.02 -35.37 14.45
C LEU A 58 5.15 -35.43 15.71
N LEU A 59 5.76 -35.43 16.89
CA LEU A 59 5.04 -35.39 18.17
C LEU A 59 4.23 -34.11 18.32
N ALA A 60 4.78 -32.95 17.97
CA ALA A 60 4.05 -31.69 18.01
C ALA A 60 2.80 -31.72 17.12
N VAL A 61 2.90 -32.28 15.91
CA VAL A 61 1.75 -32.46 15.00
C VAL A 61 0.71 -33.41 15.60
N VAL A 62 1.13 -34.57 16.13
CA VAL A 62 0.21 -35.55 16.72
C VAL A 62 -0.49 -34.99 17.95
N ILE A 63 0.24 -34.31 18.84
CA ILE A 63 -0.31 -33.67 20.04
C ILE A 63 -1.28 -32.55 19.64
N GLY A 64 -0.88 -31.68 18.71
CA GLY A 64 -1.73 -30.61 18.21
C GLY A 64 -3.02 -31.13 17.58
N PHE A 65 -2.93 -32.18 16.76
CA PHE A 65 -4.09 -32.84 16.17
C PHE A 65 -4.98 -33.49 17.22
N ALA A 66 -4.41 -34.22 18.18
CA ALA A 66 -5.18 -34.86 19.25
C ALA A 66 -5.91 -33.84 20.14
N LEU A 67 -5.26 -32.73 20.48
CA LEU A 67 -5.87 -31.63 21.23
C LEU A 67 -7.00 -30.97 20.43
N ALA A 68 -6.77 -30.69 19.15
CA ALA A 68 -7.79 -30.11 18.28
C ALA A 68 -8.99 -31.05 18.11
N TRP A 69 -8.73 -32.34 17.87
CA TRP A 69 -9.76 -33.37 17.76
C TRP A 69 -10.57 -33.46 19.06
N GLY A 70 -9.93 -33.59 20.21
CA GLY A 70 -10.63 -33.66 21.50
C GLY A 70 -11.45 -32.42 21.82
N LEU A 71 -10.98 -31.23 21.43
CA LEU A 71 -11.68 -29.96 21.67
C LEU A 71 -12.87 -29.75 20.73
N TYR A 72 -12.75 -30.15 19.46
CA TYR A 72 -13.71 -29.81 18.40
C TYR A 72 -14.60 -30.97 17.93
N TRP A 73 -14.35 -32.22 18.34
CA TRP A 73 -15.08 -33.41 17.87
C TRP A 73 -16.60 -33.34 18.04
N ASN A 74 -17.09 -32.71 19.12
CA ASN A 74 -18.53 -32.54 19.38
C ASN A 74 -18.89 -31.10 19.79
N ALA A 75 -18.07 -30.12 19.38
CA ALA A 75 -18.29 -28.72 19.74
C ALA A 75 -19.31 -28.08 18.78
N GLN A 76 -20.46 -27.66 19.32
CA GLN A 76 -21.43 -26.85 18.54
C GLN A 76 -21.09 -25.36 18.53
N LYS A 77 -20.32 -24.89 19.50
CA LYS A 77 -19.79 -23.53 19.60
C LYS A 77 -18.32 -23.63 19.97
N ASP A 78 -17.52 -22.69 19.46
CA ASP A 78 -16.10 -22.62 19.76
C ASP A 78 -15.89 -22.46 21.28
N PRO A 79 -15.23 -23.42 21.95
CA PRO A 79 -15.06 -23.39 23.41
C PRO A 79 -13.85 -22.55 23.86
N LEU A 80 -12.97 -22.14 22.94
CA LEU A 80 -11.77 -21.36 23.25
C LEU A 80 -12.05 -19.96 23.84
N PRO A 81 -13.06 -19.19 23.39
CA PRO A 81 -13.39 -17.88 23.94
C PRO A 81 -13.75 -17.92 25.42
N GLU A 82 -14.45 -18.95 25.86
CA GLU A 82 -14.85 -19.12 27.27
C GLU A 82 -13.65 -19.53 28.15
N LYS A 83 -12.70 -20.27 27.60
CA LYS A 83 -11.53 -20.77 28.34
C LYS A 83 -10.34 -19.82 28.36
N LEU A 84 -10.07 -19.13 27.25
CA LEU A 84 -8.90 -18.26 27.07
C LEU A 84 -9.24 -16.76 27.14
N GLY A 85 -10.53 -16.41 27.11
CA GLY A 85 -11.01 -15.04 27.31
C GLY A 85 -10.37 -14.02 26.38
N ALA A 86 -9.54 -13.15 26.95
CA ALA A 86 -8.87 -12.06 26.26
C ALA A 86 -7.94 -12.53 25.12
N LEU A 87 -7.23 -13.65 25.30
CA LEU A 87 -6.34 -14.17 24.26
C LEU A 87 -7.12 -14.69 23.06
N ALA A 88 -8.21 -15.45 23.30
CA ALA A 88 -9.07 -15.92 22.22
C ALA A 88 -9.76 -14.76 21.49
N ARG A 89 -10.10 -13.68 22.20
CA ARG A 89 -10.64 -12.46 21.57
C ARG A 89 -9.57 -11.76 20.72
N ALA A 90 -8.35 -11.60 21.23
CA ALA A 90 -7.27 -11.02 20.47
C ALA A 90 -6.94 -11.83 19.20
N LEU A 91 -6.86 -13.16 19.29
CA LEU A 91 -6.63 -14.01 18.11
C LEU A 91 -7.80 -13.93 17.11
N ARG A 92 -9.04 -13.84 17.60
CA ARG A 92 -10.23 -13.67 16.76
C ARG A 92 -10.21 -12.34 16.00
N ASP A 93 -9.83 -11.27 16.68
CA ASP A 93 -9.73 -9.91 16.14
C ASP A 93 -8.35 -9.69 15.45
N ARG A 94 -7.68 -10.77 15.00
CA ARG A 94 -6.39 -10.72 14.28
C ARG A 94 -5.32 -9.87 14.97
N PHE A 95 -5.28 -9.93 16.29
CA PHE A 95 -4.41 -9.15 17.16
C PHE A 95 -4.56 -7.62 17.03
N TYR A 96 -5.72 -7.15 16.55
CA TYR A 96 -6.02 -5.74 16.32
C TYR A 96 -5.07 -5.05 15.33
N PHE A 97 -4.38 -5.81 14.47
CA PHE A 97 -3.47 -5.24 13.46
C PHE A 97 -4.23 -4.44 12.41
N ASP A 98 -5.41 -4.92 12.01
CA ASP A 98 -6.24 -4.26 11.00
C ASP A 98 -6.74 -2.90 11.53
N GLU A 99 -7.25 -2.86 12.77
CA GLU A 99 -7.72 -1.64 13.43
C GLU A 99 -6.59 -0.66 13.71
N PHE A 100 -5.40 -1.15 14.09
CA PHE A 100 -4.23 -0.31 14.27
C PHE A 100 -3.81 0.33 12.93
N TYR A 101 -3.79 -0.45 11.84
CA TYR A 101 -3.45 0.04 10.51
C TYR A 101 -4.46 1.09 10.02
N GLU A 102 -5.75 0.84 10.23
CA GLU A 102 -6.83 1.78 9.89
C GLU A 102 -6.71 3.08 10.69
N ALA A 103 -6.50 2.99 12.00
CA ALA A 103 -6.41 4.15 12.88
C ALA A 103 -5.16 5.00 12.64
N THR A 104 -4.07 4.39 12.15
CA THR A 104 -2.78 5.07 11.97
C THR A 104 -2.50 5.41 10.51
N VAL A 105 -2.25 4.39 9.67
CA VAL A 105 -1.75 4.58 8.31
C VAL A 105 -2.84 5.15 7.40
N ILE A 106 -4.03 4.54 7.42
CA ILE A 106 -5.15 4.99 6.57
C ILE A 106 -5.56 6.40 6.99
N LYS A 107 -5.78 6.62 8.28
CA LYS A 107 -6.17 7.95 8.78
C LYS A 107 -5.13 9.03 8.48
N LEU A 108 -3.84 8.74 8.63
CA LEU A 108 -2.78 9.68 8.26
C LEU A 108 -2.80 9.98 6.77
N HIS A 109 -2.93 8.95 5.92
CA HIS A 109 -3.01 9.12 4.47
C HIS A 109 -4.20 10.00 4.07
N ASP A 110 -5.39 9.74 4.63
CA ASP A 110 -6.60 10.51 4.36
C ASP A 110 -6.46 11.97 4.79
N THR A 111 -5.81 12.24 5.93
CA THR A 111 -5.56 13.62 6.36
C THR A 111 -4.63 14.37 5.41
N ILE A 112 -3.58 13.70 4.91
CA ILE A 112 -2.67 14.30 3.94
C ILE A 112 -3.39 14.57 2.61
N ALA A 113 -4.20 13.61 2.15
CA ALA A 113 -5.00 13.77 0.94
C ALA A 113 -5.98 14.93 1.06
N ALA A 114 -6.67 15.08 2.21
CA ALA A 114 -7.58 16.19 2.46
C ALA A 114 -6.87 17.55 2.48
N VAL A 115 -5.65 17.63 3.04
CA VAL A 115 -4.85 18.86 3.01
C VAL A 115 -4.41 19.20 1.59
N ALA A 116 -4.02 18.21 0.80
CA ALA A 116 -3.63 18.39 -0.60
C ALA A 116 -4.82 18.87 -1.44
N ASP A 117 -6.00 18.27 -1.28
CA ASP A 117 -7.24 18.70 -1.96
C ASP A 117 -7.64 20.13 -1.57
N TRP A 118 -7.56 20.45 -0.27
CA TRP A 118 -7.79 21.82 0.19
C TRP A 118 -6.81 22.81 -0.46
N PHE A 119 -5.53 22.48 -0.54
CA PHE A 119 -4.53 23.34 -1.17
C PHE A 119 -4.83 23.53 -2.67
N ASP A 120 -5.15 22.46 -3.40
CA ASP A 120 -5.46 22.55 -4.83
C ASP A 120 -6.70 23.42 -5.09
N GLN A 121 -7.79 23.20 -4.36
CA GLN A 121 -9.03 23.94 -4.60
C GLN A 121 -8.91 25.43 -4.22
N TRP A 122 -8.27 25.75 -3.10
CA TRP A 122 -8.20 27.13 -2.61
C TRP A 122 -7.05 27.93 -3.22
N ILE A 123 -5.86 27.36 -3.29
CA ILE A 123 -4.66 28.07 -3.75
C ILE A 123 -4.55 27.99 -5.27
N VAL A 124 -4.59 26.78 -5.84
CA VAL A 124 -4.36 26.61 -7.28
C VAL A 124 -5.59 27.06 -8.06
N ALA A 125 -6.73 26.40 -7.87
CA ALA A 125 -7.94 26.72 -8.61
C ALA A 125 -8.53 28.09 -8.19
N GLY A 126 -8.57 28.39 -6.90
CA GLY A 126 -9.08 29.65 -6.36
C GLY A 126 -8.17 30.84 -6.68
N LEU A 127 -7.04 30.95 -5.99
CA LEU A 127 -6.19 32.14 -6.09
C LEU A 127 -5.48 32.25 -7.44
N MET A 128 -4.84 31.18 -7.90
CA MET A 128 -4.00 31.24 -9.09
C MET A 128 -4.83 31.27 -10.38
N VAL A 129 -5.76 30.35 -10.56
CA VAL A 129 -6.56 30.29 -11.81
C VAL A 129 -7.66 31.35 -11.81
N ARG A 130 -8.57 31.35 -10.84
CA ARG A 130 -9.69 32.31 -10.85
C ARG A 130 -9.22 33.74 -10.56
N GLY A 131 -8.17 33.92 -9.77
CA GLY A 131 -7.57 35.24 -9.52
C GLY A 131 -6.95 35.84 -10.78
N THR A 132 -6.18 35.07 -11.56
CA THR A 132 -5.61 35.58 -12.83
C THR A 132 -6.68 35.86 -13.88
N HIS A 133 -7.70 35.00 -13.99
CA HIS A 133 -8.87 35.25 -14.82
C HIS A 133 -9.57 36.56 -14.41
N GLY A 134 -9.90 36.72 -13.13
CA GLY A 134 -10.57 37.91 -12.61
C GLY A 134 -9.75 39.19 -12.79
N ALA A 135 -8.43 39.13 -12.58
CA ALA A 135 -7.54 40.26 -12.81
C ALA A 135 -7.54 40.68 -14.29
N THR A 136 -7.40 39.71 -15.21
CA THR A 136 -7.40 39.97 -16.66
C THR A 136 -8.72 40.58 -17.11
N GLU A 137 -9.84 40.05 -16.61
CA GLU A 137 -11.17 40.58 -16.89
C GLU A 137 -11.34 42.02 -16.35
N LEU A 138 -10.89 42.27 -15.12
CA LEU A 138 -10.93 43.60 -14.51
C LEU A 138 -10.10 44.61 -15.30
N PHE A 139 -8.88 44.24 -15.70
CA PHE A 139 -8.04 45.07 -16.56
C PHE A 139 -8.71 45.36 -17.91
N GLY A 140 -9.31 44.36 -18.55
CA GLY A 140 -10.07 44.55 -19.79
C GLY A 140 -11.27 45.49 -19.62
N ARG A 141 -12.02 45.35 -18.52
CA ARG A 141 -13.13 46.25 -18.18
C ARG A 141 -12.65 47.68 -17.91
N ALA A 142 -11.54 47.85 -17.20
CA ALA A 142 -10.94 49.15 -16.94
C ALA A 142 -10.46 49.83 -18.23
N LEU A 143 -9.78 49.09 -19.11
CA LEU A 143 -9.34 49.60 -20.40
C LEU A 143 -10.52 50.01 -21.29
N ARG A 144 -11.61 49.24 -21.24
CA ARG A 144 -12.86 49.59 -21.95
C ARG A 144 -13.44 50.92 -21.47
N LEU A 145 -13.35 51.24 -20.18
CA LEU A 145 -13.81 52.54 -19.65
C LEU A 145 -12.95 53.71 -20.15
N ALA A 146 -11.67 53.49 -20.46
CA ALA A 146 -10.81 54.52 -21.03
C ALA A 146 -11.15 54.84 -22.50
N GLN A 147 -11.85 53.95 -23.22
CA GLN A 147 -12.35 54.20 -24.57
C GLN A 147 -13.72 54.88 -24.53
N THR A 148 -13.72 56.21 -24.42
CA THR A 148 -14.93 57.03 -24.33
C THR A 148 -15.47 57.51 -25.69
N GLY A 149 -14.75 57.27 -26.80
CA GLY A 149 -15.14 57.70 -28.14
C GLY A 149 -14.92 59.19 -28.42
N ASN A 150 -14.35 59.95 -27.49
CA ASN A 150 -14.06 61.38 -27.65
C ASN A 150 -12.68 61.60 -28.31
N LEU A 151 -12.67 62.17 -29.52
CA LEU A 151 -11.45 62.49 -30.28
C LEU A 151 -10.44 63.34 -29.50
N GLN A 152 -10.91 64.27 -28.66
CA GLN A 152 -10.05 65.16 -27.89
C GLN A 152 -9.24 64.39 -26.83
N THR A 153 -9.84 63.38 -26.19
CA THR A 153 -9.17 62.53 -25.20
C THR A 153 -8.06 61.71 -25.86
N TYR A 154 -8.27 61.20 -27.07
CA TYR A 154 -7.24 60.48 -27.82
C TYR A 154 -6.09 61.39 -28.26
N ALA A 155 -6.39 62.60 -28.73
CA ALA A 155 -5.35 63.57 -29.11
C ALA A 155 -4.46 63.95 -27.92
N PHE A 156 -5.05 64.18 -26.75
CA PHE A 156 -4.31 64.43 -25.51
C PHE A 156 -3.42 63.25 -25.11
N LEU A 157 -3.95 62.01 -25.15
CA LEU A 157 -3.18 60.79 -24.87
C LEU A 157 -1.99 60.60 -25.82
N CYS A 158 -2.16 60.90 -27.11
CA CYS A 158 -1.07 60.85 -28.08
C CYS A 158 0.04 61.86 -27.77
N VAL A 159 -0.31 63.13 -27.52
CA VAL A 159 0.69 64.16 -27.19
C VAL A 159 1.41 63.82 -25.88
N LEU A 160 0.68 63.34 -24.87
CA LEU A 160 1.24 62.89 -23.60
C LEU A 160 2.18 61.68 -23.80
N GLY A 161 1.79 60.70 -24.62
CA GLY A 161 2.63 59.56 -24.97
C GLY A 161 3.93 59.98 -25.65
N VAL A 162 3.87 60.90 -26.61
CA VAL A 162 5.06 61.46 -27.26
C VAL A 162 5.95 62.20 -26.26
N ALA A 163 5.36 63.01 -25.37
CA ALA A 163 6.11 63.72 -24.34
C ALA A 163 6.82 62.76 -23.36
N VAL A 164 6.18 61.66 -22.96
CA VAL A 164 6.78 60.62 -22.11
C VAL A 164 7.93 59.91 -22.82
N VAL A 165 7.76 59.56 -24.10
CA VAL A 165 8.84 58.94 -24.89
C VAL A 165 10.03 59.89 -25.02
N LEU A 166 9.78 61.16 -25.38
CA LEU A 166 10.83 62.18 -25.47
C LEU A 166 11.52 62.38 -24.12
N TYR A 167 10.78 62.39 -23.02
CA TYR A 167 11.35 62.46 -21.67
C TYR A 167 12.23 61.26 -21.35
N PHE A 168 11.83 60.03 -21.71
CA PHE A 168 12.66 58.85 -21.49
C PHE A 168 13.92 58.83 -22.36
N VAL A 169 13.85 59.40 -23.57
CA VAL A 169 14.93 59.42 -24.56
C VAL A 169 15.92 60.57 -24.33
N ILE A 170 15.45 61.73 -23.84
CA ILE A 170 16.24 62.95 -23.64
C ILE A 170 16.57 63.18 -22.15
N GLY A 171 15.68 62.75 -21.25
CA GLY A 171 15.83 62.83 -19.79
C GLY A 171 16.71 61.71 -19.20
N LYS A 172 17.36 60.94 -20.07
CA LYS A 172 18.61 60.23 -19.83
C LYS A 172 19.63 60.68 -20.87
#